data_AF-A0A0D7A8L8-F1
#
_entry.id   AF-A0A0D7A8L8-F1
#
_cell.length_a   1.000
_cell.length_b   1.000
_cell.length_c   1.000
_cell.angle_alpha   90.00
_cell.angle_beta   90.00
_cell.angle_gamma   90.00
#
_symmetry.space_group_name_H-M   'P 1'
#
loop_
_entity.id
_entity.type
_entity.pdbx_description
1 polymer ?
#
loop_
_entity_poly.entity_id
_entity_poly.type
_entity_poly.pdbx_seq_one_letter_code
_entity_poly.pdbx_strand_id
1 'polypeptide(L)'
;MSSTCRRAPSTRAKATHGANDVAAAKKVVATERASTKKAAEVKALHRKAEATRKAEEEKWRNNVRKRAAAALAAEDNNSDNSDSSSVHASPKKKKHCHVSPMPQTSAPCSFSPNNDSDLSIDVDTNNADSNVKGNGNGNSDTEDHLDSDGEDPAQDVQHGSDLEDAQEEGEEKDDGTIGSVQRPVLSGNGMNVEKLSAITPAKSGRHRASQKVTRLHFTPISLSLAEKAKRTHRQRICTEDSFPTDKDAFTHKSLCLAAVTGFTNDILKDKLKQIETDVESQNRIFQYVNYAVGGIHSDIKSKAKTMLSGHYKIPGALSKQEIQEAVAWLTVKRLYIYDDLNVKERTYSKETPYRHPIFIEILQAQFCSGSGHLDRDTLSVMVSQKEVPTNLIALIATAIDVALAEWISGEYRQVEFSDDVFASRYDLHCKALKKLTEKAPTYMSFVKQSMLSSALLDPSVVVQTSHIYWPYTTTIKMTTLIMRLWRLALNLILIRSKVHKGYPQMIGAEF
;
A
#
# COMPACT_ATOMS: atom_id res chain seq x y z
N MET A 1 66.11 -36.11 -34.31
CA MET A 1 67.28 -35.80 -33.46
C MET A 1 66.73 -35.31 -32.13
N SER A 2 66.93 -35.86 -30.95
CA SER A 2 67.66 -37.01 -30.41
C SER A 2 66.99 -37.27 -29.05
N SER A 3 66.56 -38.49 -28.75
CA SER A 3 67.30 -39.44 -27.90
C SER A 3 67.32 -39.11 -26.40
N THR A 4 66.46 -39.82 -25.67
CA THR A 4 66.63 -40.49 -24.36
C THR A 4 67.58 -39.91 -23.29
N CYS A 5 67.09 -39.85 -22.04
CA CYS A 5 67.81 -40.51 -20.94
C CYS A 5 66.88 -40.95 -19.79
N ARG A 6 67.11 -42.19 -19.34
CA ARG A 6 66.40 -42.93 -18.27
C ARG A 6 66.94 -42.53 -16.89
N ARG A 7 66.11 -42.62 -15.85
CA ARG A 7 66.53 -43.20 -14.56
C ARG A 7 65.36 -43.81 -13.81
N ALA A 8 65.54 -45.07 -13.42
CA ALA A 8 64.62 -45.91 -12.67
C ALA A 8 64.97 -45.87 -11.16
N PRO A 9 64.49 -46.79 -10.30
CA PRO A 9 63.52 -46.50 -9.24
C PRO A 9 64.12 -46.67 -7.83
N SER A 10 63.42 -46.18 -6.81
CA SER A 10 63.70 -46.52 -5.40
C SER A 10 62.45 -47.07 -4.73
N THR A 11 62.49 -48.37 -4.47
CA THR A 11 61.59 -49.14 -3.62
C THR A 11 61.99 -48.98 -2.15
N ARG A 12 61.06 -48.63 -1.24
CA ARG A 12 61.07 -49.18 0.14
C ARG A 12 59.80 -48.84 0.93
N ALA A 13 59.11 -49.89 1.40
CA ALA A 13 58.42 -50.05 2.70
C ALA A 13 57.28 -49.07 3.06
N LYS A 14 56.20 -49.43 3.76
CA LYS A 14 55.82 -50.64 4.50
C LYS A 14 54.30 -50.52 4.76
N ALA A 15 53.64 -51.67 4.79
CA ALA A 15 52.31 -51.89 5.32
C ALA A 15 52.12 -51.24 6.71
N THR A 16 50.94 -50.65 6.94
CA THR A 16 49.97 -50.96 8.02
C THR A 16 49.02 -49.77 8.17
N HIS A 17 47.83 -49.83 7.56
CA HIS A 17 46.61 -49.15 8.05
C HIS A 17 45.41 -49.70 7.30
N GLY A 18 44.92 -50.86 7.74
CA GLY A 18 43.69 -51.47 7.24
C GLY A 18 42.91 -52.02 8.42
N ALA A 19 42.20 -51.14 9.14
CA ALA A 19 41.25 -51.53 10.17
C ALA A 19 40.21 -50.45 10.56
N ASN A 20 40.43 -49.17 10.23
CA ASN A 20 39.53 -48.08 10.68
C ASN A 20 38.46 -47.63 9.67
N ASP A 21 38.54 -48.01 8.38
CA ASP A 21 37.61 -47.49 7.37
C ASP A 21 36.26 -48.22 7.29
N VAL A 22 36.15 -49.42 7.88
CA VAL A 22 34.88 -50.19 7.89
C VAL A 22 33.92 -49.70 8.99
N ALA A 23 34.44 -49.08 10.07
CA ALA A 23 33.62 -48.52 11.14
C ALA A 23 33.02 -47.15 10.76
N ALA A 24 33.73 -46.35 9.96
CA ALA A 24 33.25 -45.04 9.49
C ALA A 24 32.10 -45.17 8.47
N ALA A 25 32.18 -46.14 7.55
CA ALA A 25 31.14 -46.38 6.54
C ALA A 25 29.80 -46.85 7.14
N LYS A 26 29.80 -47.63 8.23
CA LYS A 26 28.56 -48.03 8.92
C LYS A 26 27.90 -46.88 9.69
N LYS A 27 28.65 -45.87 10.11
CA LYS A 27 28.09 -44.72 10.85
C LYS A 27 27.33 -43.76 9.93
N VAL A 28 27.81 -43.55 8.70
CA VAL A 28 27.17 -42.65 7.72
C VAL A 28 25.80 -43.16 7.27
N VAL A 29 25.66 -44.47 7.01
CA VAL A 29 24.38 -45.08 6.58
C VAL A 29 23.32 -45.06 7.70
N ALA A 30 23.72 -45.12 8.97
CA ALA A 30 22.79 -45.03 10.10
C ALA A 30 22.23 -43.61 10.27
N THR A 31 23.04 -42.57 10.04
CA THR A 31 22.59 -41.16 10.09
C THR A 31 21.63 -40.78 8.96
N GLU A 32 21.79 -41.36 7.77
CA GLU A 32 20.92 -41.07 6.61
C GLU A 32 19.53 -41.74 6.74
N ARG A 33 19.45 -42.88 7.43
CA ARG A 33 18.16 -43.49 7.81
C ARG A 33 17.45 -42.75 8.94
N ALA A 34 18.17 -42.02 9.78
CA ALA A 34 17.58 -41.21 10.84
C ALA A 34 17.02 -39.87 10.32
N SER A 35 17.64 -39.27 9.29
CA SER A 35 17.16 -38.01 8.69
C SER A 35 15.88 -38.19 7.87
N THR A 36 15.75 -39.31 7.16
CA THR A 36 14.56 -39.64 6.35
C THR A 36 13.31 -39.90 7.21
N LYS A 37 13.47 -40.51 8.40
CA LYS A 37 12.35 -40.69 9.35
C LYS A 37 11.81 -39.36 9.88
N LYS A 38 12.68 -38.42 10.26
CA LYS A 38 12.27 -37.08 10.73
C LYS A 38 11.57 -36.27 9.62
N ALA A 39 12.03 -36.38 8.38
CA ALA A 39 11.38 -35.70 7.25
C ALA A 39 9.96 -36.24 6.96
N ALA A 40 9.74 -37.55 7.13
CA ALA A 40 8.42 -38.14 6.97
C ALA A 40 7.45 -37.71 8.08
N GLU A 41 7.93 -37.60 9.32
CA GLU A 41 7.13 -37.16 10.47
C GLU A 41 6.68 -35.70 10.35
N VAL A 42 7.58 -34.81 9.92
CA VAL A 42 7.24 -33.39 9.66
C VAL A 42 6.20 -33.27 8.53
N LYS A 43 6.31 -34.06 7.46
CA LYS A 43 5.31 -34.09 6.38
C LYS A 43 3.95 -34.61 6.87
N ALA A 44 3.92 -35.58 7.78
CA ALA A 44 2.68 -36.08 8.37
C ALA A 44 2.00 -35.03 9.26
N LEU A 45 2.76 -34.28 10.06
CA LEU A 45 2.25 -33.19 10.87
C LEU A 45 1.67 -32.05 10.02
N HIS A 46 2.35 -31.68 8.93
CA HIS A 46 1.84 -30.66 8.01
C HIS A 46 0.52 -31.08 7.35
N ARG A 47 0.40 -32.33 6.90
CA ARG A 47 -0.85 -32.87 6.34
C ARG A 47 -1.99 -32.85 7.36
N LYS A 48 -1.70 -33.17 8.63
CA LYS A 48 -2.69 -33.14 9.71
C LYS A 48 -3.17 -31.71 9.98
N ALA A 49 -2.26 -30.73 10.03
CA ALA A 49 -2.60 -29.31 10.22
C ALA A 49 -3.40 -28.73 9.04
N GLU A 50 -3.06 -29.11 7.81
CA GLU A 50 -3.82 -28.67 6.64
C GLU A 50 -5.25 -29.27 6.62
N ALA A 51 -5.40 -30.52 7.04
CA ALA A 51 -6.70 -31.17 7.14
C ALA A 51 -7.60 -30.52 8.23
N THR A 52 -7.03 -30.15 9.38
CA THR A 52 -7.79 -29.44 10.42
C THR A 52 -8.23 -28.06 9.95
N ARG A 53 -7.36 -27.32 9.25
CA ARG A 53 -7.71 -26.00 8.69
C ARG A 53 -8.83 -26.09 7.66
N LYS A 54 -8.80 -27.08 6.76
CA LYS A 54 -9.88 -27.32 5.78
C LYS A 54 -11.21 -27.67 6.46
N ALA A 55 -11.17 -28.48 7.51
CA ALA A 55 -12.38 -28.82 8.28
C ALA A 55 -12.98 -27.62 9.02
N GLU A 56 -12.16 -26.70 9.53
CA GLU A 56 -12.62 -25.45 10.16
C GLU A 56 -13.22 -24.47 9.13
N GLU A 57 -12.58 -24.33 7.96
CA GLU A 57 -13.10 -23.50 6.87
C GLU A 57 -14.47 -24.01 6.37
N GLU A 58 -14.64 -25.32 6.24
CA GLU A 58 -15.92 -25.92 5.84
C GLU A 58 -17.02 -25.71 6.89
N LYS A 59 -16.69 -25.84 8.18
CA LYS A 59 -17.61 -25.49 9.28
C LYS A 59 -18.04 -24.03 9.22
N TRP A 60 -17.11 -23.12 8.93
CA TRP A 60 -17.41 -21.69 8.78
C TRP A 60 -18.33 -21.44 7.58
N ARG A 61 -18.02 -22.01 6.40
CA ARG A 61 -18.88 -21.90 5.20
C ARG A 61 -20.30 -22.41 5.44
N ASN A 62 -20.45 -23.53 6.15
CA ASN A 62 -21.76 -24.07 6.50
C ASN A 62 -22.53 -23.15 7.48
N ASN A 63 -21.84 -22.49 8.41
CA ASN A 63 -22.45 -21.50 9.30
C ASN A 63 -22.94 -20.27 8.53
N VAL A 64 -22.14 -19.77 7.58
CA VAL A 64 -22.53 -18.65 6.70
C VAL A 64 -23.77 -19.01 5.87
N ARG A 65 -23.80 -20.20 5.24
CA ARG A 65 -24.98 -20.68 4.49
C ARG A 65 -26.22 -20.76 5.38
N LYS A 66 -26.08 -21.25 6.62
CA LYS A 66 -27.18 -21.35 7.57
C LYS A 66 -27.73 -19.97 7.96
N ARG A 67 -26.85 -18.98 8.16
CA ARG A 67 -27.26 -17.59 8.44
C ARG A 67 -27.95 -16.93 7.25
N ALA A 68 -27.42 -17.12 6.04
CA ALA A 68 -28.03 -16.60 4.82
C ALA A 68 -29.43 -17.20 4.56
N ALA A 69 -29.58 -18.51 4.74
CA ALA A 69 -30.88 -19.18 4.63
C ALA A 69 -31.89 -18.69 5.69
N ALA A 70 -31.44 -18.43 6.92
CA ALA A 70 -32.29 -17.90 7.98
C ALA A 70 -32.73 -16.45 7.71
N ALA A 71 -31.88 -15.62 7.09
CA ALA A 71 -32.23 -14.26 6.69
C ALA A 71 -33.33 -14.26 5.60
N LEU A 72 -33.19 -15.11 4.58
CA LEU A 72 -34.20 -15.24 3.52
C LEU A 72 -35.54 -15.75 4.06
N ALA A 73 -35.52 -16.71 5.00
CA ALA A 73 -36.75 -17.22 5.61
C ALA A 73 -37.45 -16.21 6.55
N ALA A 74 -36.74 -15.17 7.02
CA ALA A 74 -37.33 -14.11 7.82
C ALA A 74 -38.06 -13.07 6.97
N GLU A 75 -37.67 -12.89 5.70
CA GLU A 75 -38.33 -11.96 4.77
C GLU A 75 -39.68 -12.49 4.27
N ASP A 76 -39.81 -13.82 4.10
CA ASP A 76 -41.07 -14.44 3.64
C ASP A 76 -42.20 -14.44 4.70
N ASN A 77 -41.88 -14.30 5.99
CA ASN A 77 -42.88 -14.33 7.07
C ASN A 77 -43.48 -12.96 7.42
N ASN A 78 -43.11 -11.88 6.73
CA ASN A 78 -43.55 -10.53 7.07
C ASN A 78 -44.57 -9.92 6.07
N SER A 79 -45.22 -10.74 5.23
CA SER A 79 -46.11 -10.27 4.16
C SER A 79 -47.63 -10.36 4.44
N ASP A 80 -48.07 -10.98 5.54
CA ASP A 80 -49.51 -11.14 5.83
C ASP A 80 -49.91 -10.60 7.21
N ASN A 81 -49.91 -9.26 7.36
CA ASN A 81 -50.84 -8.63 8.30
C ASN A 81 -51.11 -7.16 7.94
N SER A 82 -52.02 -6.94 6.97
CA SER A 82 -52.68 -5.64 6.80
C SER A 82 -54.19 -5.85 6.74
N ASP A 83 -54.83 -5.71 7.91
CA ASP A 83 -56.28 -5.58 8.05
C ASP A 83 -56.62 -4.16 8.55
N SER A 84 -57.73 -3.67 8.01
CA SER A 84 -58.46 -2.39 8.06
C SER A 84 -58.30 -1.47 9.30
N SER A 85 -58.43 -0.13 9.22
CA SER A 85 -59.57 0.66 8.69
C SER A 85 -59.30 2.18 8.75
N SER A 86 -59.91 2.98 7.84
CA SER A 86 -60.61 4.26 8.13
C SER A 86 -60.77 5.20 6.89
N VAL A 87 -61.93 5.05 6.24
CA VAL A 87 -62.87 6.03 5.64
C VAL A 87 -62.45 7.52 5.48
N HIS A 88 -62.52 8.08 4.26
CA HIS A 88 -63.42 9.21 3.91
C HIS A 88 -63.55 9.52 2.39
N ALA A 89 -64.80 9.38 1.93
CA ALA A 89 -65.59 10.12 0.92
C ALA A 89 -65.04 10.60 -0.46
N SER A 90 -65.79 10.15 -1.48
CA SER A 90 -65.89 10.38 -2.94
C SER A 90 -66.16 11.86 -3.39
N PRO A 91 -66.45 12.25 -4.69
CA PRO A 91 -66.94 11.43 -5.83
C PRO A 91 -66.70 11.84 -7.33
N LYS A 92 -67.13 10.90 -8.22
CA LYS A 92 -67.70 11.06 -9.61
C LYS A 92 -66.70 11.27 -10.77
N LYS A 93 -66.76 10.63 -11.96
CA LYS A 93 -67.86 10.14 -12.84
C LYS A 93 -67.29 9.29 -14.01
N LYS A 94 -68.05 8.24 -14.45
CA LYS A 94 -68.46 7.83 -15.84
C LYS A 94 -67.44 8.01 -17.01
N LYS A 95 -67.21 7.11 -17.99
CA LYS A 95 -68.11 6.25 -18.82
C LYS A 95 -67.21 5.52 -19.87
N HIS A 96 -67.36 4.21 -20.10
CA HIS A 96 -67.93 3.55 -21.29
C HIS A 96 -66.95 3.03 -22.38
N CYS A 97 -67.05 1.72 -22.65
CA CYS A 97 -66.45 0.93 -23.74
C CYS A 97 -66.90 1.35 -25.15
N HIS A 98 -66.10 1.06 -26.21
CA HIS A 98 -66.46 0.13 -27.32
C HIS A 98 -65.36 -0.04 -28.41
N VAL A 99 -64.99 -1.29 -28.68
CA VAL A 99 -64.77 -2.04 -29.96
C VAL A 99 -63.97 -1.46 -31.16
N SER A 100 -63.02 -2.32 -31.59
CA SER A 100 -62.37 -2.71 -32.89
C SER A 100 -63.03 -2.30 -34.25
N PRO A 101 -62.60 -2.79 -35.45
CA PRO A 101 -61.34 -3.48 -35.91
C PRO A 101 -60.78 -3.04 -37.32
N MET A 102 -59.49 -3.35 -37.60
CA MET A 102 -58.89 -3.67 -38.94
C MET A 102 -58.99 -2.61 -40.09
N PRO A 103 -58.31 -2.73 -41.29
CA PRO A 103 -57.59 -3.87 -41.90
C PRO A 103 -56.20 -3.57 -42.53
N GLN A 104 -55.68 -4.65 -43.13
CA GLN A 104 -54.41 -4.95 -43.80
C GLN A 104 -54.05 -4.11 -45.05
N THR A 105 -52.76 -4.09 -45.42
CA THR A 105 -52.18 -4.15 -46.80
C THR A 105 -50.64 -4.02 -46.69
N SER A 106 -49.84 -5.06 -46.95
CA SER A 106 -49.25 -5.55 -48.23
C SER A 106 -47.90 -4.92 -48.66
N ALA A 107 -46.82 -5.68 -48.41
CA ALA A 107 -45.65 -5.92 -49.29
C ALA A 107 -44.65 -4.76 -49.59
N PRO A 108 -43.51 -5.01 -50.28
CA PRO A 108 -42.26 -5.50 -49.69
C PRO A 108 -41.03 -4.66 -50.12
N CYS A 109 -39.89 -4.77 -49.43
CA CYS A 109 -38.57 -4.60 -50.07
C CYS A 109 -37.42 -5.18 -49.24
N SER A 110 -36.64 -5.99 -49.94
CA SER A 110 -35.34 -6.59 -49.64
C SER A 110 -34.21 -5.57 -49.47
N PHE A 111 -33.28 -5.80 -48.54
CA PHE A 111 -31.85 -5.52 -48.75
C PHE A 111 -30.97 -6.46 -47.89
N SER A 112 -29.90 -6.91 -48.53
CA SER A 112 -28.92 -7.92 -48.10
C SER A 112 -27.87 -7.41 -47.10
N PRO A 113 -27.06 -8.31 -46.50
CA PRO A 113 -26.34 -8.08 -45.25
C PRO A 113 -24.89 -7.64 -45.46
N ASN A 114 -24.36 -6.87 -44.50
CA ASN A 114 -22.91 -6.77 -44.28
C ASN A 114 -22.57 -7.40 -42.93
N ASN A 115 -21.65 -8.35 -43.01
CA ASN A 115 -20.96 -9.03 -41.93
C ASN A 115 -20.12 -8.04 -41.12
N ASP A 116 -20.27 -8.04 -39.80
CA ASP A 116 -19.20 -7.68 -38.87
C ASP A 116 -19.11 -8.74 -37.78
N SER A 117 -17.88 -9.19 -37.57
CA SER A 117 -17.52 -10.31 -36.69
C SER A 117 -17.37 -9.81 -35.26
N ASP A 118 -18.30 -10.22 -34.40
CA ASP A 118 -18.31 -9.90 -32.97
C ASP A 118 -17.44 -10.90 -32.20
N LEU A 119 -16.42 -10.41 -31.49
CA LEU A 119 -15.63 -11.17 -30.52
C LEU A 119 -16.31 -11.05 -29.15
N SER A 120 -17.38 -11.81 -28.98
CA SER A 120 -18.00 -12.05 -27.67
C SER A 120 -17.11 -12.96 -26.83
N ILE A 121 -16.68 -12.45 -25.69
CA ILE A 121 -16.09 -13.24 -24.60
C ILE A 121 -17.23 -14.07 -23.99
N ASP A 122 -17.28 -15.36 -24.34
CA ASP A 122 -18.21 -16.31 -23.73
C ASP A 122 -17.92 -16.45 -22.24
N VAL A 123 -18.90 -16.04 -21.44
CA VAL A 123 -19.02 -16.37 -20.02
C VAL A 123 -19.93 -17.59 -19.95
N ASP A 124 -19.34 -18.76 -19.69
CA ASP A 124 -20.07 -20.00 -19.40
C ASP A 124 -21.05 -19.76 -18.24
N THR A 125 -22.34 -19.62 -18.58
CA THR A 125 -23.43 -19.61 -17.62
C THR A 125 -24.47 -20.62 -18.09
N ASN A 126 -24.59 -21.71 -17.34
CA ASN A 126 -25.53 -22.79 -17.63
C ASN A 126 -26.98 -22.31 -17.56
N ASN A 127 -27.71 -22.75 -18.57
CA ASN A 127 -29.07 -22.42 -18.95
C ASN A 127 -30.11 -23.07 -18.03
N ALA A 128 -31.13 -22.31 -17.63
CA ALA A 128 -32.46 -22.80 -17.26
C ALA A 128 -33.51 -21.68 -17.47
N ASP A 129 -34.10 -21.71 -18.66
CA ASP A 129 -35.54 -21.57 -18.96
C ASP A 129 -36.34 -20.46 -18.24
N SER A 130 -36.68 -19.39 -18.96
CA SER A 130 -38.07 -18.91 -19.05
C SER A 130 -38.23 -17.72 -20.01
N ASN A 131 -39.41 -17.71 -20.60
CA ASN A 131 -39.87 -17.03 -21.80
C ASN A 131 -40.79 -15.86 -21.41
N VAL A 132 -40.44 -14.60 -21.69
CA VAL A 132 -41.40 -13.46 -21.76
C VAL A 132 -40.88 -12.39 -22.73
N LYS A 133 -41.73 -12.02 -23.72
CA LYS A 133 -41.59 -10.88 -24.64
C LYS A 133 -42.24 -9.61 -24.06
N GLY A 134 -41.68 -8.44 -24.40
CA GLY A 134 -42.32 -7.11 -24.34
C GLY A 134 -41.22 -6.03 -24.41
N ASN A 135 -40.87 -5.42 -25.56
CA ASN A 135 -41.57 -4.43 -26.40
C ASN A 135 -41.74 -3.04 -25.75
N GLY A 136 -41.07 -2.00 -26.32
CA GLY A 136 -41.45 -0.59 -26.13
C GLY A 136 -40.32 0.47 -26.17
N ASN A 137 -40.11 1.08 -27.36
CA ASN A 137 -39.64 2.47 -27.58
C ASN A 137 -40.44 3.49 -26.72
N GLY A 138 -40.06 4.75 -26.45
CA GLY A 138 -39.04 5.68 -26.96
C GLY A 138 -39.54 7.14 -26.74
N ASN A 139 -38.62 8.12 -26.82
CA ASN A 139 -38.81 9.60 -26.91
C ASN A 139 -39.55 10.30 -25.73
N SER A 140 -39.43 11.60 -25.45
CA SER A 140 -39.07 12.78 -26.25
C SER A 140 -38.52 13.94 -25.42
N ASP A 141 -37.96 14.90 -26.14
CA ASP A 141 -37.58 16.28 -25.78
C ASP A 141 -38.65 17.10 -25.06
N THR A 142 -38.23 18.09 -24.27
CA THR A 142 -38.89 19.41 -24.18
C THR A 142 -37.92 20.49 -23.66
N GLU A 143 -37.84 21.61 -24.39
CA GLU A 143 -37.18 22.86 -24.02
C GLU A 143 -37.97 23.61 -22.92
N ASP A 144 -37.28 24.43 -22.11
CA ASP A 144 -37.55 25.88 -21.98
C ASP A 144 -36.85 26.53 -20.75
N HIS A 145 -36.17 27.64 -21.05
CA HIS A 145 -36.01 28.91 -20.31
C HIS A 145 -36.21 29.00 -18.77
N LEU A 146 -35.25 29.62 -18.07
CA LEU A 146 -35.35 31.00 -17.51
C LEU A 146 -34.11 31.42 -16.70
N ASP A 147 -33.81 32.71 -16.78
CA ASP A 147 -32.76 33.47 -16.08
C ASP A 147 -32.85 33.43 -14.55
N SER A 148 -31.71 33.49 -13.86
CA SER A 148 -31.63 34.21 -12.58
C SER A 148 -30.17 34.51 -12.19
N ASP A 149 -29.83 35.78 -12.23
CA ASP A 149 -28.69 36.38 -11.54
C ASP A 149 -28.76 36.12 -10.03
N GLY A 150 -27.60 35.94 -9.39
CA GLY A 150 -27.49 35.78 -7.95
C GLY A 150 -26.05 35.78 -7.48
N GLU A 151 -25.66 36.88 -6.84
CA GLU A 151 -24.35 37.21 -6.31
C GLU A 151 -23.81 36.25 -5.23
N ASP A 152 -22.48 36.27 -5.11
CA ASP A 152 -21.55 35.90 -4.01
C ASP A 152 -22.18 35.62 -2.61
N PRO A 153 -21.60 34.72 -1.79
CA PRO A 153 -20.32 35.08 -1.17
C PRO A 153 -19.32 33.93 -0.91
N ALA A 154 -18.06 34.32 -0.98
CA ALA A 154 -16.90 33.76 -0.30
C ALA A 154 -17.23 32.95 0.97
N GLN A 155 -16.87 31.66 0.97
CA GLN A 155 -16.75 30.87 2.19
C GLN A 155 -15.32 30.36 2.34
N ASP A 156 -14.64 31.03 3.26
CA ASP A 156 -13.42 30.65 3.95
C ASP A 156 -13.68 29.35 4.73
N VAL A 157 -13.22 28.21 4.22
CA VAL A 157 -13.26 26.92 4.93
C VAL A 157 -11.86 26.62 5.44
N GLN A 158 -11.66 26.95 6.72
CA GLN A 158 -10.51 26.54 7.51
C GLN A 158 -10.30 25.02 7.41
N HIS A 159 -9.16 24.65 6.85
CA HIS A 159 -8.69 23.29 6.75
C HIS A 159 -8.16 22.85 8.13
N GLY A 160 -9.00 22.14 8.88
CA GLY A 160 -8.59 21.38 10.06
C GLY A 160 -7.79 20.15 9.63
N SER A 161 -6.52 20.34 9.25
CA SER A 161 -5.57 19.25 9.17
C SER A 161 -5.12 18.90 10.59
N ASP A 162 -5.57 17.76 11.09
CA ASP A 162 -4.93 17.07 12.23
C ASP A 162 -3.48 16.76 11.84
N LEU A 163 -2.61 17.71 12.17
CA LEU A 163 -1.17 17.58 12.24
C LEU A 163 -0.83 16.69 13.44
N GLU A 164 -0.95 15.37 13.27
CA GLU A 164 -0.30 14.43 14.20
C GLU A 164 1.22 14.39 13.89
N ASP A 165 2.00 14.98 14.80
CA ASP A 165 3.42 14.71 15.07
C ASP A 165 4.41 14.79 13.89
N ALA A 166 4.45 15.93 13.21
CA ALA A 166 5.63 16.36 12.46
C ALA A 166 6.36 17.50 13.19
N GLN A 167 7.60 17.21 13.60
CA GLN A 167 8.65 18.10 14.12
C GLN A 167 8.49 18.66 15.55
N GLU A 168 9.05 17.91 16.50
CA GLU A 168 9.74 18.50 17.66
C GLU A 168 11.23 18.12 17.57
N GLU A 169 11.97 18.84 16.72
CA GLU A 169 13.43 18.98 16.88
C GLU A 169 13.66 20.45 17.25
N GLY A 170 13.62 20.72 18.56
CA GLY A 170 14.04 22.00 19.13
C GLY A 170 15.56 22.08 19.13
N GLU A 171 16.10 22.98 18.30
CA GLU A 171 17.43 23.55 18.53
C GLU A 171 17.37 24.44 19.77
N GLU A 172 18.11 24.08 20.83
CA GLU A 172 18.40 24.97 21.96
C GLU A 172 19.14 26.22 21.45
N LYS A 173 18.45 27.36 21.44
CA LYS A 173 19.08 28.68 21.48
C LYS A 173 18.77 29.34 22.81
N ASP A 174 19.80 29.32 23.64
CA ASP A 174 19.99 30.17 24.81
C ASP A 174 19.99 31.64 24.37
N ASP A 175 18.97 32.40 24.79
CA ASP A 175 19.06 33.85 24.90
C ASP A 175 18.24 34.32 26.11
N GLY A 176 18.96 34.83 27.10
CA GLY A 176 18.40 35.39 28.30
C GLY A 176 17.79 36.75 28.02
N THR A 177 16.54 36.97 28.46
CA THR A 177 16.04 38.33 28.68
C THR A 177 15.13 38.37 29.89
N ILE A 178 15.55 39.21 30.83
CA ILE A 178 14.94 39.56 32.11
C ILE A 178 13.68 40.39 31.85
N GLY A 179 12.55 40.02 32.46
CA GLY A 179 11.29 40.75 32.31
C GLY A 179 10.29 40.47 33.42
N SER A 180 10.46 41.19 34.54
CA SER A 180 9.56 41.29 35.69
C SER A 180 8.16 41.81 35.31
N VAL A 181 7.08 41.11 35.67
CA VAL A 181 5.73 41.70 35.82
C VAL A 181 4.99 41.06 37.01
N GLN A 182 4.39 41.94 37.82
CA GLN A 182 3.75 41.73 39.11
C GLN A 182 2.35 41.10 39.04
N ARG A 183 2.00 40.41 40.13
CA ARG A 183 0.65 40.00 40.57
C ARG A 183 -0.33 41.18 40.69
N PRO A 184 -1.64 40.88 40.60
CA PRO A 184 -2.49 41.01 41.80
C PRO A 184 -3.37 39.75 41.99
N VAL A 185 -3.34 39.05 43.13
CA VAL A 185 -4.13 39.31 44.36
C VAL A 185 -5.56 39.75 44.06
N LEU A 186 -6.51 38.83 44.13
CA LEU A 186 -7.87 39.13 44.60
C LEU A 186 -8.42 37.95 45.40
N SER A 187 -8.66 38.26 46.66
CA SER A 187 -9.26 37.45 47.71
C SER A 187 -10.78 37.55 47.61
N GLY A 188 -11.49 36.45 47.84
CA GLY A 188 -12.95 36.42 47.78
C GLY A 188 -13.53 35.16 48.41
N ASN A 189 -13.60 35.17 49.74
CA ASN A 189 -14.28 34.15 50.53
C ASN A 189 -15.78 34.13 50.22
N GLY A 190 -16.30 32.96 49.84
CA GLY A 190 -17.73 32.67 49.77
C GLY A 190 -17.99 31.27 50.33
N MET A 191 -18.32 31.19 51.62
CA MET A 191 -18.92 30.00 52.23
C MET A 191 -20.34 29.87 51.69
N ASN A 192 -20.64 28.76 50.99
CA ASN A 192 -22.02 28.36 50.76
C ASN A 192 -22.21 26.89 51.15
N VAL A 193 -23.18 26.67 52.01
CA VAL A 193 -23.52 25.39 52.64
C VAL A 193 -24.67 24.79 51.82
N GLU A 194 -24.40 23.76 51.04
CA GLU A 194 -25.45 22.98 50.38
C GLU A 194 -25.37 21.49 50.74
N LYS A 195 -26.30 21.13 51.63
CA LYS A 195 -27.26 20.02 51.52
C LYS A 195 -26.74 18.69 50.92
N LEU A 196 -26.35 17.79 51.82
CA LEU A 196 -26.16 16.36 51.59
C LEU A 196 -27.40 15.74 50.92
N SER A 197 -27.28 15.41 49.64
CA SER A 197 -28.18 14.50 48.93
C SER A 197 -27.49 13.14 48.78
N ALA A 198 -28.26 12.09 49.05
CA ALA A 198 -27.78 10.71 49.15
C ALA A 198 -27.08 10.24 47.87
N ILE A 199 -25.82 9.83 48.02
CA ILE A 199 -24.99 9.25 46.96
C ILE A 199 -25.47 7.83 46.68
N THR A 200 -26.35 7.67 45.69
CA THR A 200 -26.50 6.40 45.00
C THR A 200 -25.25 6.14 44.15
N PRO A 201 -24.60 4.96 44.24
CA PRO A 201 -23.40 4.66 43.46
C PRO A 201 -23.76 4.51 41.98
N ALA A 202 -23.63 5.60 41.22
CA ALA A 202 -23.67 5.57 39.77
C ALA A 202 -22.51 4.70 39.27
N LYS A 203 -22.84 3.55 38.69
CA LYS A 203 -21.88 2.68 37.98
C LYS A 203 -21.40 3.41 36.72
N SER A 204 -20.47 4.34 36.89
CA SER A 204 -19.67 4.92 35.82
C SER A 204 -18.76 3.81 35.28
N GLY A 205 -19.22 3.13 34.24
CA GLY A 205 -18.37 2.26 33.43
C GLY A 205 -17.31 3.11 32.76
N ARG A 206 -16.18 3.35 33.44
CA ARG A 206 -14.97 3.89 32.82
C ARG A 206 -14.51 2.89 31.78
N HIS A 207 -14.95 3.07 30.54
CA HIS A 207 -14.27 2.50 29.39
C HIS A 207 -12.82 2.92 29.51
N ARG A 208 -11.93 1.97 29.82
CA ARG A 208 -10.49 2.21 29.79
C ARG A 208 -10.18 2.58 28.34
N ALA A 209 -10.01 3.87 28.09
CA ALA A 209 -9.49 4.33 26.81
C ALA A 209 -8.19 3.57 26.56
N SER A 210 -8.17 2.77 25.50
CA SER A 210 -6.96 2.05 25.10
C SER A 210 -5.89 3.10 24.85
N GLN A 211 -4.83 3.10 25.65
CA GLN A 211 -3.77 4.09 25.52
C GLN A 211 -3.03 3.84 24.19
N LYS A 212 -2.96 4.87 23.34
CA LYS A 212 -2.19 4.83 22.08
C LYS A 212 -0.72 4.57 22.42
N VAL A 213 -0.12 3.54 21.82
CA VAL A 213 1.31 3.26 22.02
C VAL A 213 2.14 4.36 21.38
N THR A 214 2.86 5.15 22.17
CA THR A 214 3.76 6.21 21.72
C THR A 214 5.24 5.79 21.80
N ARG A 215 6.14 6.65 21.30
CA ARG A 215 7.61 6.44 21.36
C ARG A 215 8.13 6.25 22.79
N LEU A 216 7.44 6.83 23.79
CA LEU A 216 7.82 6.78 25.20
C LEU A 216 7.71 5.38 25.83
N HIS A 217 6.99 4.46 25.19
CA HIS A 217 6.87 3.07 25.67
C HIS A 217 8.09 2.21 25.37
N PHE A 218 9.09 2.74 24.67
CA PHE A 218 10.25 2.00 24.20
C PHE A 218 11.55 2.54 24.81
N THR A 219 12.47 1.62 25.14
CA THR A 219 13.88 2.00 25.39
C THR A 219 14.54 2.45 24.07
N PRO A 220 15.64 3.22 24.10
CA PRO A 220 16.28 3.71 22.88
C PRO A 220 16.61 2.61 21.85
N ILE A 221 17.03 1.42 22.31
CA ILE A 221 17.34 0.29 21.43
C ILE A 221 16.06 -0.32 20.83
N SER A 222 15.01 -0.54 21.64
CA SER A 222 13.73 -1.04 21.11
C SER A 222 13.04 -0.03 20.20
N LEU A 223 13.19 1.28 20.47
CA LEU A 223 12.65 2.33 19.61
C LEU A 223 13.38 2.34 18.26
N SER A 224 14.71 2.21 18.26
CA SER A 224 15.49 2.09 17.02
C SER A 224 15.05 0.90 16.18
N LEU A 225 14.82 -0.26 16.82
CA LEU A 225 14.25 -1.43 16.14
C LEU A 225 12.84 -1.16 15.61
N ALA A 226 11.96 -0.57 16.43
CA ALA A 226 10.57 -0.28 16.08
C ALA A 226 10.47 0.69 14.90
N GLU A 227 11.23 1.78 14.89
CA GLU A 227 11.27 2.76 13.79
C GLU A 227 11.74 2.13 12.49
N LYS A 228 12.77 1.28 12.56
CA LYS A 228 13.28 0.59 11.40
C LYS A 228 12.30 -0.45 10.88
N ALA A 229 11.67 -1.22 11.78
CA ALA A 229 10.61 -2.15 11.44
C ALA A 229 9.41 -1.44 10.82
N LYS A 230 9.05 -0.25 11.32
CA LYS A 230 7.98 0.60 10.76
C LYS A 230 8.30 1.01 9.32
N ARG A 231 9.52 1.47 9.02
CA ARG A 231 9.97 1.76 7.64
C ARG A 231 9.98 0.52 6.74
N THR A 232 10.54 -0.59 7.22
CA THR A 232 10.52 -1.88 6.50
C THR A 232 9.10 -2.36 6.25
N HIS A 233 8.19 -2.13 7.18
CA HIS A 233 6.78 -2.50 7.05
C HIS A 233 6.06 -1.62 6.01
N ARG A 234 6.28 -0.29 5.99
CA ARG A 234 5.81 0.60 4.90
C ARG A 234 6.25 0.11 3.52
N GLN A 235 7.54 -0.22 3.39
CA GLN A 235 8.08 -0.80 2.16
C GLN A 235 7.33 -2.06 1.75
N ARG A 236 7.15 -3.00 2.68
CA ARG A 236 6.50 -4.29 2.40
C ARG A 236 5.02 -4.16 2.07
N ILE A 237 4.30 -3.21 2.65
CA ILE A 237 2.90 -2.91 2.28
C ILE A 237 2.82 -2.51 0.79
N CYS A 238 3.79 -1.73 0.31
CA CYS A 238 3.84 -1.30 -1.09
C CYS A 238 4.33 -2.41 -2.03
N THR A 239 5.28 -3.24 -1.59
CA THR A 239 5.96 -4.20 -2.48
C THR A 239 5.41 -5.62 -2.43
N GLU A 240 4.90 -6.09 -1.28
CA GLU A 240 4.50 -7.49 -1.06
C GLU A 240 2.98 -7.68 -0.97
N ASP A 241 2.31 -6.99 -0.06
CA ASP A 241 0.86 -7.10 0.16
C ASP A 241 0.39 -5.93 1.01
N SER A 242 -0.57 -5.17 0.50
CA SER A 242 -1.11 -4.01 1.23
C SER A 242 -2.15 -4.39 2.28
N PHE A 243 -2.78 -5.55 2.14
CA PHE A 243 -3.82 -6.05 3.05
C PHE A 243 -3.53 -7.51 3.45
N PRO A 244 -2.43 -7.75 4.20
CA PRO A 244 -2.01 -9.09 4.56
C PRO A 244 -3.09 -9.81 5.39
N THR A 245 -3.39 -11.05 5.02
CA THR A 245 -4.38 -11.88 5.73
C THR A 245 -3.95 -12.14 7.19
N ASP A 246 -2.67 -12.38 7.42
CA ASP A 246 -2.09 -12.55 8.76
C ASP A 246 -1.20 -11.34 9.06
N LYS A 247 -1.80 -10.33 9.70
CA LYS A 247 -1.14 -9.07 10.05
C LYS A 247 0.02 -9.28 11.01
N ASP A 248 -0.12 -10.18 11.97
CA ASP A 248 0.90 -10.42 12.99
C ASP A 248 2.12 -11.13 12.40
N ALA A 249 1.93 -12.17 11.59
CA ALA A 249 3.03 -12.82 10.88
C ALA A 249 3.71 -11.86 9.89
N PHE A 250 2.92 -11.03 9.21
CA PHE A 250 3.46 -10.01 8.32
C PHE A 250 4.29 -8.97 9.09
N THR A 251 3.81 -8.47 10.23
CA THR A 251 4.54 -7.51 11.08
C THR A 251 5.78 -8.10 11.71
N HIS A 252 5.71 -9.35 12.18
CA HIS A 252 6.86 -10.09 12.69
C HIS A 252 7.97 -10.24 11.65
N LYS A 253 7.61 -10.59 10.40
CA LYS A 253 8.59 -10.65 9.30
C LYS A 253 9.26 -9.29 9.04
N SER A 254 8.54 -8.17 9.17
CA SER A 254 9.14 -6.83 9.06
C SER A 254 10.13 -6.55 10.18
N LEU A 255 9.83 -6.98 11.41
CA LEU A 255 10.74 -6.88 12.55
C LEU A 255 12.01 -7.71 12.34
N CYS A 256 11.88 -8.96 11.87
CA CYS A 256 13.03 -9.80 11.55
C CYS A 256 13.93 -9.15 10.49
N LEU A 257 13.34 -8.65 9.40
CA LEU A 257 14.07 -7.98 8.32
C LEU A 257 14.78 -6.71 8.81
N ALA A 258 14.13 -5.92 9.67
CA ALA A 258 14.72 -4.74 10.28
C ALA A 258 15.89 -5.09 11.24
N ALA A 259 15.81 -6.21 11.96
CA ALA A 259 16.89 -6.63 12.86
C ALA A 259 18.16 -7.09 12.11
N VAL A 260 18.02 -7.62 10.88
CA VAL A 260 19.14 -8.18 10.11
C VAL A 260 19.80 -7.23 9.11
N THR A 261 19.17 -6.10 8.79
CA THR A 261 19.68 -5.14 7.79
C THR A 261 20.58 -4.08 8.43
N GLY A 262 21.71 -3.67 7.84
CA GLY A 262 22.54 -2.55 8.36
C GLY A 262 23.76 -2.97 9.21
N PHE A 263 24.33 -2.06 10.01
CA PHE A 263 25.59 -2.30 10.74
C PHE A 263 25.39 -2.72 12.21
N THR A 264 24.29 -2.32 12.84
CA THR A 264 24.00 -2.59 14.27
C THR A 264 23.22 -3.89 14.50
N ASN A 265 23.39 -4.87 13.62
CA ASN A 265 22.48 -6.00 13.51
C ASN A 265 22.48 -6.89 14.76
N ASP A 266 23.63 -7.11 15.40
CA ASP A 266 23.69 -8.08 16.49
C ASP A 266 22.98 -7.56 17.75
N ILE A 267 23.10 -6.26 18.04
CA ILE A 267 22.36 -5.61 19.14
C ILE A 267 20.84 -5.67 18.87
N LEU A 268 20.41 -5.42 17.63
CA LEU A 268 19.00 -5.44 17.27
C LEU A 268 18.42 -6.86 17.25
N LYS A 269 19.19 -7.86 16.81
CA LYS A 269 18.81 -9.28 16.88
C LYS A 269 18.62 -9.74 18.32
N ASP A 270 19.53 -9.38 19.21
CA ASP A 270 19.39 -9.75 20.63
C ASP A 270 18.21 -9.02 21.28
N LYS A 271 17.95 -7.76 20.89
CA LYS A 271 16.74 -7.08 21.34
C LYS A 271 15.45 -7.70 20.80
N LEU A 272 15.45 -8.18 19.55
CA LEU A 272 14.33 -8.91 18.97
C LEU A 272 14.02 -10.19 19.77
N LYS A 273 15.04 -10.99 20.11
CA LYS A 273 14.85 -12.20 20.95
C LYS A 273 14.24 -11.88 22.31
N GLN A 274 14.67 -10.77 22.94
CA GLN A 274 14.09 -10.32 24.21
C GLN A 274 12.60 -9.95 24.05
N ILE A 275 12.26 -9.21 23.00
CA ILE A 275 10.88 -8.82 22.69
C ILE A 275 10.02 -10.06 22.38
N GLU A 276 10.55 -11.05 21.67
CA GLU A 276 9.84 -12.31 21.38
C GLU A 276 9.57 -13.15 22.63
N THR A 277 10.36 -12.95 23.69
CA THR A 277 10.14 -13.62 24.98
C THR A 277 9.06 -12.92 25.82
N ASP A 278 8.87 -11.61 25.63
CA ASP A 278 7.90 -10.80 26.37
C ASP A 278 6.69 -10.42 25.52
N VAL A 279 5.57 -11.09 25.77
CA VAL A 279 4.30 -10.91 25.06
C VAL A 279 3.81 -9.46 25.12
N GLU A 280 4.01 -8.74 26.23
CA GLU A 280 3.54 -7.36 26.34
C GLU A 280 4.38 -6.41 25.46
N SER A 281 5.70 -6.54 25.50
CA SER A 281 6.59 -5.80 24.60
C SER A 281 6.33 -6.13 23.13
N GLN A 282 6.05 -7.39 22.82
CA GLN A 282 5.70 -7.82 21.46
C GLN A 282 4.42 -7.14 20.97
N ASN A 283 3.36 -7.15 21.78
CA ASN A 283 2.10 -6.49 21.40
C ASN A 283 2.27 -4.98 21.19
N ARG A 284 3.04 -4.30 22.05
CA ARG A 284 3.31 -2.87 21.91
C ARG A 284 4.08 -2.55 20.63
N ILE A 285 5.13 -3.31 20.31
CA ILE A 285 5.91 -3.07 19.09
C ILE A 285 5.09 -3.42 17.83
N PHE A 286 4.26 -4.46 17.87
CA PHE A 286 3.36 -4.80 16.75
C PHE A 286 2.38 -3.67 16.48
N GLN A 287 1.72 -3.16 17.52
CA GLN A 287 0.80 -2.03 17.40
C GLN A 287 1.52 -0.79 16.83
N TYR A 288 2.71 -0.47 17.32
CA TYR A 288 3.49 0.67 16.85
C TYR A 288 3.91 0.55 15.38
N VAL A 289 4.34 -0.64 14.96
CA VAL A 289 4.72 -0.92 13.56
C VAL A 289 3.49 -0.89 12.67
N ASN A 290 2.34 -1.42 13.12
CA ASN A 290 1.09 -1.44 12.35
C ASN A 290 0.54 -0.04 12.03
N TYR A 291 0.91 1.01 12.79
CA TYR A 291 0.58 2.39 12.41
C TYR A 291 1.14 2.80 11.04
N ALA A 292 2.18 2.11 10.54
CA ALA A 292 2.66 2.29 9.18
C ALA A 292 1.57 2.04 8.12
N VAL A 293 0.70 1.05 8.34
CA VAL A 293 -0.38 0.66 7.41
C VAL A 293 -1.36 1.81 7.22
N GLY A 294 -1.92 2.31 8.33
CA GLY A 294 -2.86 3.44 8.29
C GLY A 294 -2.22 4.70 7.68
N GLY A 295 -0.96 4.97 8.00
CA GLY A 295 -0.21 6.09 7.45
C GLY A 295 -0.09 6.03 5.92
N ILE A 296 0.47 4.95 5.36
CA ILE A 296 0.69 4.86 3.92
C ILE A 296 -0.63 4.85 3.12
N HIS A 297 -1.66 4.18 3.64
CA HIS A 297 -2.99 4.15 3.04
C HIS A 297 -3.63 5.54 3.01
N SER A 298 -3.58 6.26 4.13
CA SER A 298 -4.12 7.61 4.24
C SER A 298 -3.36 8.61 3.37
N ASP A 299 -2.02 8.50 3.32
CA ASP A 299 -1.16 9.35 2.49
C ASP A 299 -1.51 9.22 0.99
N ILE A 300 -1.57 7.98 0.48
CA ILE A 300 -1.88 7.71 -0.93
C ILE A 300 -3.32 8.10 -1.27
N LYS A 301 -4.29 7.81 -0.38
CA LYS A 301 -5.68 8.24 -0.56
C LYS A 301 -5.78 9.75 -0.62
N SER A 302 -5.12 10.46 0.30
CA SER A 302 -5.14 11.93 0.34
C SER A 302 -4.62 12.52 -0.98
N LYS A 303 -3.52 11.96 -1.51
CA LYS A 303 -2.97 12.35 -2.82
C LYS A 303 -3.89 12.01 -3.97
N ALA A 304 -4.55 10.85 -3.94
CA ALA A 304 -5.54 10.52 -4.97
C ALA A 304 -6.69 11.55 -4.99
N LYS A 305 -7.19 11.94 -3.81
CA LYS A 305 -8.26 12.94 -3.67
C LYS A 305 -7.89 14.29 -4.25
N THR A 306 -6.69 14.80 -3.96
CA THR A 306 -6.25 16.10 -4.48
C THR A 306 -6.17 16.10 -6.01
N MET A 307 -5.78 14.98 -6.61
CA MET A 307 -5.64 14.85 -8.07
C MET A 307 -6.98 14.62 -8.80
N LEU A 308 -8.07 14.20 -8.13
CA LEU A 308 -9.37 14.01 -8.79
C LEU A 308 -9.87 15.29 -9.48
N SER A 309 -9.61 16.46 -8.88
CA SER A 309 -10.03 17.75 -9.43
C SER A 309 -9.35 18.06 -10.76
N GLY A 310 -8.07 17.72 -10.91
CA GLY A 310 -7.28 17.93 -12.13
C GLY A 310 -7.74 17.02 -13.26
N HIS A 311 -7.82 15.72 -12.97
CA HIS A 311 -8.06 14.66 -13.97
C HIS A 311 -9.52 14.47 -14.33
N TYR A 312 -10.42 14.54 -13.35
CA TYR A 312 -11.85 14.22 -13.54
C TYR A 312 -12.77 15.41 -13.36
N LYS A 313 -12.24 16.58 -12.97
CA LYS A 313 -13.01 17.80 -12.68
C LYS A 313 -14.01 17.63 -11.53
N ILE A 314 -13.66 16.80 -10.53
CA ILE A 314 -14.47 16.56 -9.32
C ILE A 314 -13.76 17.17 -8.09
N PRO A 315 -14.39 18.08 -7.30
CA PRO A 315 -15.72 18.68 -7.51
C PRO A 315 -15.78 19.68 -8.68
N GLY A 316 -14.64 20.31 -9.02
CA GLY A 316 -14.48 21.18 -10.19
C GLY A 316 -15.66 22.11 -10.49
N ALA A 317 -16.04 22.17 -11.77
CA ALA A 317 -17.15 22.99 -12.28
C ALA A 317 -18.40 22.16 -12.58
N LEU A 318 -18.45 20.90 -12.13
CA LEU A 318 -19.54 19.98 -12.41
C LEU A 318 -20.65 20.17 -11.37
N SER A 319 -21.90 20.12 -11.83
CA SER A 319 -23.06 20.05 -10.94
C SER A 319 -23.09 18.72 -10.17
N LYS A 320 -23.84 18.68 -9.07
CA LYS A 320 -24.01 17.47 -8.25
C LYS A 320 -24.42 16.24 -9.08
N GLN A 321 -25.36 16.41 -10.01
CA GLN A 321 -25.83 15.33 -10.87
C GLN A 321 -24.74 14.87 -11.85
N GLU A 322 -24.01 15.80 -12.47
CA GLU A 322 -22.90 15.47 -13.36
C GLU A 322 -21.77 14.74 -12.62
N ILE A 323 -21.46 15.12 -11.38
CA ILE A 323 -20.49 14.41 -10.54
C ILE A 323 -20.96 12.97 -10.31
N GLN A 324 -22.22 12.78 -9.92
CA GLN A 324 -22.78 11.45 -9.69
C GLN A 324 -22.69 10.57 -10.93
N GLU A 325 -23.05 11.10 -12.10
CA GLU A 325 -22.97 10.38 -13.38
C GLU A 325 -21.52 10.07 -13.78
N ALA A 326 -20.61 11.03 -13.61
CA ALA A 326 -19.19 10.84 -13.88
C ALA A 326 -18.58 9.75 -12.98
N VAL A 327 -18.86 9.79 -11.68
CA VAL A 327 -18.37 8.79 -10.72
C VAL A 327 -18.96 7.42 -11.02
N ALA A 328 -20.26 7.32 -11.33
CA ALA A 328 -20.88 6.06 -11.73
C ALA A 328 -20.23 5.49 -12.99
N TRP A 329 -19.99 6.32 -14.01
CA TRP A 329 -19.31 5.90 -15.24
C TRP A 329 -17.88 5.42 -14.98
N LEU A 330 -17.11 6.15 -14.17
CA LEU A 330 -15.73 5.79 -13.82
C LEU A 330 -15.65 4.48 -13.01
N THR A 331 -16.61 4.22 -12.12
CA THR A 331 -16.54 3.09 -11.18
C THR A 331 -17.09 1.77 -11.73
N VAL A 332 -18.16 1.77 -12.54
CA VAL A 332 -18.84 0.54 -13.01
C VAL A 332 -17.90 -0.46 -13.70
N LYS A 333 -16.93 0.02 -14.48
CA LYS A 333 -15.91 -0.81 -15.15
C LYS A 333 -14.48 -0.49 -14.72
N ARG A 334 -14.31 0.27 -13.64
CA ARG A 334 -13.02 0.83 -13.20
C ARG A 334 -12.32 1.57 -14.34
N LEU A 335 -13.05 2.43 -15.05
CA LEU A 335 -12.55 3.14 -16.23
C LEU A 335 -11.41 4.09 -15.90
N TYR A 336 -11.30 4.54 -14.65
CA TYR A 336 -10.21 5.39 -14.16
C TYR A 336 -8.79 4.79 -14.31
N ILE A 337 -8.65 3.49 -14.63
CA ILE A 337 -7.35 2.89 -14.89
C ILE A 337 -6.85 3.10 -16.33
N TYR A 338 -7.74 3.40 -17.28
CA TYR A 338 -7.40 3.48 -18.71
C TYR A 338 -6.86 4.86 -19.11
N ASP A 339 -6.05 4.90 -20.17
CA ASP A 339 -5.50 6.14 -20.71
C ASP A 339 -6.52 6.91 -21.58
N ASP A 340 -6.17 8.13 -21.97
CA ASP A 340 -6.97 9.02 -22.85
C ASP A 340 -8.42 9.17 -22.38
N LEU A 341 -8.62 9.24 -21.06
CA LEU A 341 -9.94 9.29 -20.47
C LEU A 341 -10.52 10.71 -20.53
N ASN A 342 -11.66 10.87 -21.22
CA ASN A 342 -12.42 12.12 -21.26
C ASN A 342 -13.77 11.91 -20.56
N VAL A 343 -13.91 12.48 -19.36
CA VAL A 343 -15.12 12.36 -18.53
C VAL A 343 -16.35 12.99 -19.20
N LYS A 344 -16.18 14.10 -19.93
CA LYS A 344 -17.30 14.81 -20.57
C LYS A 344 -17.85 14.02 -21.76
N GLU A 345 -16.95 13.53 -22.61
CA GLU A 345 -17.32 12.75 -23.80
C GLU A 345 -17.59 11.28 -23.51
N ARG A 346 -17.27 10.80 -22.31
CA ARG A 346 -17.34 9.40 -21.90
C ARG A 346 -16.52 8.47 -22.83
N THR A 347 -15.36 8.95 -23.27
CA THR A 347 -14.42 8.21 -24.12
C THR A 347 -13.17 7.79 -23.33
N TYR A 348 -12.55 6.67 -23.71
CA TYR A 348 -11.34 6.14 -23.11
C TYR A 348 -10.65 5.15 -24.05
N SER A 349 -9.34 4.98 -23.90
CA SER A 349 -8.57 3.99 -24.66
C SER A 349 -8.58 2.62 -23.98
N LYS A 350 -9.28 1.65 -24.57
CA LYS A 350 -9.41 0.27 -24.03
C LYS A 350 -8.09 -0.52 -24.04
N GLU A 351 -7.16 -0.15 -24.91
CA GLU A 351 -5.94 -0.91 -25.17
C GLU A 351 -4.83 -0.62 -24.15
N THR A 352 -5.02 0.39 -23.29
CA THR A 352 -3.98 0.91 -22.40
C THR A 352 -4.39 0.92 -20.91
N PRO A 353 -4.76 -0.23 -20.31
CA PRO A 353 -5.08 -0.29 -18.88
C PRO A 353 -3.88 0.03 -17.98
N TYR A 354 -4.13 0.71 -16.86
CA TYR A 354 -3.15 1.19 -15.87
C TYR A 354 -2.12 2.20 -16.39
N ARG A 355 -2.46 2.94 -17.45
CA ARG A 355 -1.61 4.00 -18.00
C ARG A 355 -2.13 5.42 -17.75
N HIS A 356 -3.27 5.57 -17.06
CA HIS A 356 -3.82 6.88 -16.74
C HIS A 356 -2.80 7.77 -16.00
N PRO A 357 -2.57 9.04 -16.41
CA PRO A 357 -1.53 9.92 -15.85
C PRO A 357 -1.59 10.12 -14.32
N ILE A 358 -2.78 10.12 -13.73
CA ILE A 358 -2.99 10.17 -12.27
C ILE A 358 -2.13 9.17 -11.47
N PHE A 359 -1.83 7.97 -12.01
CA PHE A 359 -0.97 7.00 -11.34
C PHE A 359 0.45 7.51 -11.16
N ILE A 360 0.98 8.18 -12.20
CA ILE A 360 2.32 8.75 -12.22
C ILE A 360 2.40 9.91 -11.22
N GLU A 361 1.40 10.80 -11.22
CA GLU A 361 1.34 11.95 -10.31
C GLU A 361 1.24 11.53 -8.84
N ILE A 362 0.42 10.52 -8.52
CA ILE A 362 0.34 9.97 -7.16
C ILE A 362 1.69 9.34 -6.76
N LEU A 363 2.31 8.59 -7.66
CA LEU A 363 3.62 7.96 -7.40
C LEU A 363 4.71 9.01 -7.17
N GLN A 364 4.73 10.08 -7.98
CA GLN A 364 5.64 11.21 -7.81
C GLN A 364 5.42 11.90 -6.48
N ALA A 365 4.18 12.29 -6.18
CA ALA A 365 3.84 12.99 -4.95
C ALA A 365 4.14 12.14 -3.70
N GLN A 366 4.01 10.81 -3.77
CA GLN A 366 4.30 9.92 -2.64
C GLN A 366 5.78 9.63 -2.46
N PHE A 367 6.48 9.27 -3.52
CA PHE A 367 7.81 8.67 -3.39
C PHE A 367 8.95 9.56 -3.91
N CYS A 368 8.66 10.48 -4.84
CA CYS A 368 9.69 11.31 -5.50
C CYS A 368 9.78 12.74 -4.93
N SER A 369 8.70 13.28 -4.38
CA SER A 369 8.66 14.63 -3.80
C SER A 369 9.34 14.69 -2.41
N GLY A 370 9.67 15.89 -1.92
CA GLY A 370 10.39 16.11 -0.65
C GLY A 370 9.77 15.48 0.61
N SER A 371 8.49 15.10 0.56
CA SER A 371 7.80 14.34 1.62
C SER A 371 8.08 12.82 1.59
N GLY A 372 8.69 12.31 0.53
CA GLY A 372 8.97 10.88 0.32
C GLY A 372 10.08 10.31 1.21
N HIS A 373 10.64 11.08 2.15
CA HIS A 373 11.68 10.60 3.06
C HIS A 373 11.25 9.37 3.86
N LEU A 374 9.97 9.29 4.26
CA LEU A 374 9.42 8.15 5.00
C LEU A 374 9.36 6.86 4.16
N ASP A 375 9.28 7.00 2.83
CA ASP A 375 9.11 5.89 1.88
C ASP A 375 10.34 5.68 0.98
N ARG A 376 11.49 6.20 1.40
CA ARG A 376 12.76 6.07 0.68
C ARG A 376 13.15 4.61 0.41
N ASP A 377 12.84 3.72 1.35
CA ASP A 377 13.13 2.29 1.21
C ASP A 377 12.31 1.68 0.06
N THR A 378 11.04 2.08 -0.09
CA THR A 378 10.18 1.70 -1.22
C THR A 378 10.74 2.21 -2.54
N LEU A 379 11.09 3.49 -2.62
CA LEU A 379 11.71 4.08 -3.82
C LEU A 379 13.01 3.35 -4.20
N SER A 380 13.86 3.04 -3.21
CA SER A 380 15.09 2.28 -3.42
C SER A 380 14.81 0.93 -4.08
N VAL A 381 13.78 0.20 -3.63
CA VAL A 381 13.35 -1.05 -4.27
C VAL A 381 12.92 -0.81 -5.71
N MET A 382 12.06 0.17 -5.98
CA MET A 382 11.60 0.48 -7.34
C MET A 382 12.77 0.78 -8.29
N VAL A 383 13.71 1.63 -7.86
CA VAL A 383 14.91 1.99 -8.64
C VAL A 383 15.81 0.76 -8.87
N SER A 384 15.99 -0.08 -7.85
CA SER A 384 16.82 -1.28 -7.96
C SER A 384 16.24 -2.31 -8.94
N GLN A 385 14.91 -2.45 -8.94
CA GLN A 385 14.17 -3.35 -9.83
C GLN A 385 13.91 -2.73 -11.21
N LYS A 386 14.11 -1.40 -11.33
CA LYS A 386 13.80 -0.58 -12.50
C LYS A 386 12.33 -0.65 -12.92
N GLU A 387 11.44 -0.94 -11.98
CA GLU A 387 10.01 -1.07 -12.24
C GLU A 387 9.18 -0.75 -10.99
N VAL A 388 7.92 -0.34 -11.19
CA VAL A 388 6.95 -0.19 -10.09
C VAL A 388 6.37 -1.55 -9.70
N PRO A 389 6.40 -1.94 -8.40
CA PRO A 389 5.78 -3.17 -7.92
C PRO A 389 4.29 -3.26 -8.27
N THR A 390 3.84 -4.42 -8.73
CA THR A 390 2.43 -4.66 -9.10
C THR A 390 1.47 -4.36 -7.95
N ASN A 391 1.87 -4.70 -6.72
CA ASN A 391 1.08 -4.45 -5.51
C ASN A 391 0.90 -2.96 -5.23
N LEU A 392 1.89 -2.13 -5.54
CA LEU A 392 1.80 -0.67 -5.40
C LEU A 392 0.84 -0.08 -6.45
N ILE A 393 0.86 -0.61 -7.69
CA ILE A 393 -0.10 -0.20 -8.73
C ILE A 393 -1.54 -0.55 -8.29
N ALA A 394 -1.75 -1.75 -7.72
CA ALA A 394 -3.04 -2.15 -7.18
C ALA A 394 -3.49 -1.23 -6.02
N LEU A 395 -2.57 -0.87 -5.13
CA LEU A 395 -2.83 0.02 -4.00
C LEU A 395 -3.24 1.43 -4.47
N ILE A 396 -2.54 2.00 -5.45
CA ILE A 396 -2.88 3.30 -6.04
C ILE A 396 -4.26 3.24 -6.71
N ALA A 397 -4.53 2.19 -7.50
CA ALA A 397 -5.84 2.01 -8.13
C ALA A 397 -6.98 1.92 -7.10
N THR A 398 -6.72 1.23 -5.99
CA THR A 398 -7.66 1.13 -4.86
C THR A 398 -7.87 2.49 -4.21
N ALA A 399 -6.81 3.27 -3.98
CA ALA A 399 -6.92 4.60 -3.40
C ALA A 399 -7.74 5.56 -4.27
N ILE A 400 -7.60 5.49 -5.60
CA ILE A 400 -8.42 6.26 -6.56
C ILE A 400 -9.89 5.83 -6.47
N ASP A 401 -10.17 4.53 -6.46
CA ASP A 401 -11.53 4.00 -6.32
C ASP A 401 -12.21 4.48 -5.02
N VAL A 402 -11.46 4.48 -3.93
CA VAL A 402 -11.93 4.99 -2.63
C VAL A 402 -12.18 6.49 -2.69
N ALA A 403 -11.26 7.26 -3.29
CA ALA A 403 -11.42 8.69 -3.44
C ALA A 403 -12.66 9.03 -4.29
N LEU A 404 -12.92 8.27 -5.36
CA LEU A 404 -14.14 8.40 -6.17
C LEU A 404 -15.40 8.02 -5.38
N ALA A 405 -15.34 6.99 -4.54
CA ALA A 405 -16.48 6.56 -3.72
C ALA A 405 -16.95 7.65 -2.74
N GLU A 406 -16.06 8.56 -2.31
CA GLU A 406 -16.44 9.73 -1.49
C GLU A 406 -17.35 10.71 -2.25
N TRP A 407 -17.47 10.60 -3.57
CA TRP A 407 -18.29 11.48 -4.42
C TRP A 407 -19.49 10.77 -5.06
N ILE A 408 -19.80 9.53 -4.64
CA ILE A 408 -20.82 8.68 -5.30
C ILE A 408 -22.23 9.29 -5.27
N SER A 409 -22.55 10.12 -4.27
CA SER A 409 -23.85 10.82 -4.19
C SER A 409 -23.87 12.19 -4.90
N GLY A 410 -22.80 12.54 -5.62
CA GLY A 410 -22.59 13.88 -6.18
C GLY A 410 -22.13 14.93 -5.17
N GLU A 411 -22.06 14.56 -3.89
CA GLU A 411 -21.60 15.39 -2.77
C GLU A 411 -20.48 14.66 -2.04
N TYR A 412 -19.54 15.42 -1.49
CA TYR A 412 -18.44 14.85 -0.70
C TYR A 412 -18.97 14.20 0.58
N ARG A 413 -18.68 12.91 0.73
CA ARG A 413 -18.90 12.12 1.94
C ARG A 413 -17.61 11.43 2.29
N GLN A 414 -17.02 11.79 3.43
CA GLN A 414 -15.83 11.12 3.92
C GLN A 414 -16.14 9.64 4.15
N VAL A 415 -15.42 8.78 3.46
CA VAL A 415 -15.49 7.33 3.67
C VAL A 415 -14.30 6.94 4.53
N GLU A 416 -14.55 6.32 5.69
CA GLU A 416 -13.49 5.84 6.56
C GLU A 416 -12.62 4.81 5.83
N PHE A 417 -11.29 4.89 6.02
CA PHE A 417 -10.39 3.90 5.47
C PHE A 417 -10.34 2.66 6.37
N SER A 418 -11.16 1.67 6.05
CA SER A 418 -11.19 0.39 6.75
C SER A 418 -10.76 -0.76 5.84
N ASP A 419 -10.04 -1.71 6.44
CA ASP A 419 -9.56 -2.89 5.73
C ASP A 419 -10.71 -3.73 5.18
N ASP A 420 -11.84 -3.81 5.91
CA ASP A 420 -13.00 -4.61 5.54
C ASP A 420 -13.61 -4.17 4.19
N VAL A 421 -13.58 -2.86 3.90
CA VAL A 421 -14.14 -2.33 2.66
C VAL A 421 -13.11 -2.42 1.53
N PHE A 422 -11.84 -2.14 1.83
CA PHE A 422 -10.84 -1.89 0.79
C PHE A 422 -9.98 -3.08 0.41
N ALA A 423 -9.82 -4.07 1.30
CA ALA A 423 -9.12 -5.31 0.97
C ALA A 423 -9.78 -6.02 -0.23
N SER A 424 -11.12 -6.02 -0.30
CA SER A 424 -11.85 -6.63 -1.42
C SER A 424 -11.61 -5.92 -2.77
N ARG A 425 -11.53 -4.59 -2.77
CA ARG A 425 -11.23 -3.75 -3.95
C ARG A 425 -9.77 -3.92 -4.38
N TYR A 426 -8.86 -3.96 -3.42
CA TYR A 426 -7.45 -4.25 -3.65
C TYR A 426 -7.24 -5.63 -4.28
N ASP A 427 -7.86 -6.68 -3.72
CA ASP A 427 -7.81 -8.04 -4.25
C ASP A 427 -8.31 -8.11 -5.70
N LEU A 428 -9.35 -7.34 -6.03
CA LEU A 428 -9.87 -7.25 -7.39
C LEU A 428 -8.82 -6.66 -8.35
N HIS A 429 -8.11 -5.60 -7.95
CA HIS A 429 -7.01 -5.03 -8.72
C HIS A 429 -5.82 -5.98 -8.84
N CYS A 430 -5.42 -6.64 -7.77
CA CYS A 430 -4.37 -7.66 -7.78
C CYS A 430 -4.70 -8.80 -8.76
N LYS A 431 -5.93 -9.31 -8.74
CA LYS A 431 -6.40 -10.35 -9.69
C LYS A 431 -6.39 -9.85 -11.12
N ALA A 432 -6.83 -8.62 -11.37
CA ALA A 432 -6.84 -8.02 -12.70
C ALA A 432 -5.42 -7.83 -13.25
N LEU A 433 -4.50 -7.29 -12.45
CA LEU A 433 -3.09 -7.12 -12.82
C LEU A 433 -2.37 -8.45 -13.03
N LYS A 434 -2.66 -9.46 -12.20
CA LYS A 434 -2.13 -10.81 -12.39
C LYS A 434 -2.57 -11.41 -13.73
N LYS A 435 -3.88 -11.36 -14.02
CA LYS A 435 -4.44 -11.82 -15.30
C LYS A 435 -3.83 -11.06 -16.50
N LEU A 436 -3.61 -9.75 -16.36
CA LEU A 436 -2.95 -8.94 -17.39
C LEU A 436 -1.49 -9.33 -17.57
N THR A 437 -0.76 -9.58 -16.49
CA THR A 437 0.64 -10.05 -16.51
C THR A 437 0.76 -11.41 -17.20
N GLU A 438 -0.18 -12.31 -16.95
CA GLU A 438 -0.22 -13.64 -17.58
C GLU A 438 -0.55 -13.57 -19.08
N LYS A 439 -1.50 -12.71 -19.46
CA LYS A 439 -1.94 -12.58 -20.86
C LYS A 439 -1.03 -11.71 -21.73
N ALA A 440 -0.44 -10.68 -21.16
CA ALA A 440 0.36 -9.67 -21.87
C ALA A 440 1.58 -9.26 -21.02
N PRO A 441 2.54 -10.18 -20.77
CA PRO A 441 3.68 -9.91 -19.90
C PRO A 441 4.55 -8.75 -20.40
N THR A 442 4.80 -8.66 -21.71
CA THR A 442 5.57 -7.56 -22.32
C THR A 442 4.91 -6.21 -22.08
N TYR A 443 3.59 -6.15 -22.21
CA TYR A 443 2.82 -4.93 -21.94
C TYR A 443 2.93 -4.53 -20.46
N MET A 444 2.74 -5.47 -19.53
CA MET A 444 2.82 -5.16 -18.11
C MET A 444 4.23 -4.73 -17.70
N SER A 445 5.29 -5.37 -18.23
CA SER A 445 6.67 -4.92 -18.04
C SER A 445 6.87 -3.49 -18.54
N PHE A 446 6.36 -3.17 -19.72
CA PHE A 446 6.38 -1.81 -20.25
C PHE A 446 5.69 -0.82 -19.31
N VAL A 447 4.44 -1.09 -18.88
CA VAL A 447 3.69 -0.22 -17.96
C VAL A 447 4.46 0.05 -16.67
N LYS A 448 5.00 -0.99 -16.03
CA LYS A 448 5.76 -0.82 -14.76
C LYS A 448 7.03 0.00 -14.95
N GLN A 449 7.75 -0.19 -16.06
CA GLN A 449 8.99 0.53 -16.34
C GLN A 449 8.74 1.97 -16.79
N SER A 450 7.73 2.18 -17.65
CA SER A 450 7.35 3.51 -18.14
C SER A 450 6.80 4.36 -17.01
N MET A 451 5.97 3.80 -16.13
CA MET A 451 5.43 4.50 -14.96
C MET A 451 6.54 4.99 -14.04
N LEU A 452 7.53 4.14 -13.72
CA LEU A 452 8.68 4.55 -12.92
C LEU A 452 9.52 5.61 -13.64
N SER A 453 9.80 5.41 -14.92
CA SER A 453 10.61 6.35 -15.71
C SER A 453 9.96 7.73 -15.76
N SER A 454 8.66 7.81 -16.06
CA SER A 454 7.89 9.06 -16.04
C SER A 454 7.86 9.69 -14.65
N ALA A 455 7.72 8.89 -13.59
CA ALA A 455 7.73 9.40 -12.22
C ALA A 455 9.09 9.98 -11.80
N LEU A 456 10.19 9.51 -12.38
CA LEU A 456 11.54 10.03 -12.10
C LEU A 456 11.94 11.20 -13.00
N LEU A 457 11.32 11.34 -14.18
CA LEU A 457 11.71 12.31 -15.22
C LEU A 457 11.08 13.71 -15.07
N ASP A 458 10.20 13.93 -14.10
CA ASP A 458 9.55 15.23 -13.95
C ASP A 458 10.57 16.34 -13.64
N PRO A 459 10.72 17.36 -14.49
CA PRO A 459 11.69 18.43 -14.29
C PRO A 459 11.45 19.24 -13.00
N SER A 460 10.24 19.21 -12.43
CA SER A 460 9.97 19.82 -11.12
C SER A 460 10.77 19.18 -9.97
N VAL A 461 11.09 17.88 -10.07
CA VAL A 461 11.89 17.12 -9.10
C VAL A 461 13.41 17.28 -9.34
N VAL A 462 13.82 17.45 -10.60
CA VAL A 462 15.23 17.68 -10.97
C VAL A 462 15.75 19.01 -10.41
N VAL A 463 14.87 20.01 -10.21
CA VAL A 463 15.24 21.29 -9.61
C VAL A 463 15.37 21.23 -8.08
N GLN A 464 14.74 20.28 -7.39
CA GLN A 464 14.89 20.11 -5.92
C GLN A 464 16.03 19.14 -5.52
N THR A 465 16.32 18.15 -6.36
CA THR A 465 17.44 17.21 -6.12
C THR A 465 18.81 17.80 -6.41
N SER A 466 18.90 18.95 -7.11
CA SER A 466 20.13 19.72 -7.22
C SER A 466 20.50 20.45 -5.91
N HIS A 467 19.55 20.64 -4.98
CA HIS A 467 19.82 21.11 -3.62
C HIS A 467 19.96 19.97 -2.59
N ILE A 468 19.35 18.81 -2.83
CA ILE A 468 19.65 17.58 -2.08
C ILE A 468 20.75 16.82 -2.83
N TYR A 469 21.92 17.46 -2.86
CA TYR A 469 23.17 16.81 -3.22
C TYR A 469 23.27 15.52 -2.39
N TRP A 470 23.21 14.37 -3.05
CA TRP A 470 23.80 13.14 -2.55
C TRP A 470 25.10 13.47 -1.82
N PRO A 471 25.43 12.88 -0.65
CA PRO A 471 26.78 12.98 -0.11
C PRO A 471 27.74 12.13 -0.96
N TYR A 472 27.85 12.43 -2.26
CA TYR A 472 29.11 12.37 -2.97
C TYR A 472 30.14 13.34 -2.37
N THR A 473 29.78 14.14 -1.35
CA THR A 473 30.79 14.74 -0.46
C THR A 473 31.58 13.69 0.32
N THR A 474 31.12 12.46 0.51
CA THR A 474 32.00 11.40 1.07
C THR A 474 33.03 10.96 0.05
N THR A 475 32.66 10.84 -1.22
CA THR A 475 33.59 10.50 -2.32
C THR A 475 34.49 11.67 -2.68
N ILE A 476 34.00 12.92 -2.64
CA ILE A 476 34.78 14.14 -2.87
C ILE A 476 35.67 14.46 -1.67
N LYS A 477 35.22 14.25 -0.42
CA LYS A 477 36.10 14.34 0.75
C LYS A 477 37.09 13.19 0.77
N MET A 478 36.72 11.97 0.36
CA MET A 478 37.66 10.86 0.16
C MET A 478 38.67 11.17 -0.93
N THR A 479 38.28 11.66 -2.11
CA THR A 479 39.23 12.01 -3.16
C THR A 479 40.09 13.21 -2.76
N THR A 480 39.55 14.19 -2.03
CA THR A 480 40.32 15.31 -1.49
C THR A 480 41.28 14.85 -0.39
N LEU A 481 40.88 13.90 0.46
CA LEU A 481 41.73 13.29 1.49
C LEU A 481 42.82 12.43 0.85
N ILE A 482 42.48 11.60 -0.15
CA ILE A 482 43.40 10.80 -0.94
C ILE A 482 44.39 11.72 -1.67
N MET A 483 43.93 12.81 -2.29
CA MET A 483 44.79 13.81 -2.94
C MET A 483 45.70 14.52 -1.93
N ARG A 484 45.22 14.85 -0.72
CA ARG A 484 46.05 15.44 0.36
C ARG A 484 47.09 14.44 0.86
N LEU A 485 46.73 13.19 1.07
CA LEU A 485 47.66 12.12 1.47
C LEU A 485 48.70 11.85 0.39
N TRP A 486 48.31 11.85 -0.88
CA TRP A 486 49.21 11.68 -2.01
C TRP A 486 50.20 12.86 -2.13
N ARG A 487 49.73 14.09 -1.90
CA ARG A 487 50.58 15.29 -1.87
C ARG A 487 51.58 15.28 -0.71
N LEU A 488 51.17 14.79 0.46
CA LEU A 488 52.07 14.60 1.62
C LEU A 488 53.13 13.54 1.34
N ALA A 489 52.75 12.41 0.72
CA ALA A 489 53.69 11.37 0.32
C ALA A 489 54.74 11.89 -0.69
N LEU A 490 54.31 12.67 -1.68
CA LEU A 490 55.21 13.33 -2.65
C LEU A 490 56.17 14.31 -1.98
N ASN A 491 55.69 15.13 -1.03
CA ASN A 491 56.54 16.03 -0.27
C ASN A 491 57.57 15.28 0.58
N LEU A 492 57.21 14.16 1.21
CA LEU A 492 58.15 13.32 1.96
C LEU A 492 59.23 12.71 1.06
N ILE A 493 58.88 12.28 -0.16
CA ILE A 493 59.84 11.77 -1.14
C ILE A 493 60.80 12.90 -1.59
N LEU A 494 60.28 14.10 -1.84
CA LEU A 494 61.08 15.28 -2.21
C LEU A 494 62.04 15.72 -1.08
N ILE A 495 61.58 15.72 0.17
CA ILE A 495 62.42 16.01 1.34
C ILE A 495 63.53 14.96 1.46
N ARG A 496 63.20 13.67 1.33
CA ARG A 496 64.20 12.58 1.36
C ARG A 496 65.23 12.72 0.23
N SER A 497 64.82 13.13 -0.97
CA SER A 497 65.72 13.38 -2.10
C SER A 497 66.68 14.57 -1.84
N LYS A 498 66.21 15.63 -1.17
CA LYS A 498 67.06 16.77 -0.80
C LYS A 498 68.07 16.42 0.30
N VAL A 499 67.67 15.63 1.31
CA VAL A 499 68.58 15.18 2.38
C VAL A 499 69.71 14.31 1.82
N HIS A 500 69.45 13.53 0.77
CA HIS A 500 70.48 12.67 0.17
C HIS A 500 71.52 13.43 -0.68
N LYS A 501 71.24 14.67 -1.10
CA LYS A 501 72.18 15.51 -1.88
C LYS A 501 73.09 16.39 -1.02
N GLY A 502 72.96 16.32 0.31
CA GLY A 502 73.65 17.21 1.25
C GLY A 502 74.82 16.61 2.04
N TYR A 503 75.23 15.37 1.77
CA TYR A 503 76.45 14.82 2.38
C TYR A 503 77.64 15.00 1.41
N PRO A 504 78.45 16.06 1.55
CA PRO A 504 79.75 16.09 0.90
C PRO A 504 80.58 14.93 1.44
N GLN A 505 81.00 14.05 0.53
CA GLN A 505 82.07 13.10 0.78
C GLN A 505 83.34 13.89 1.16
N MET A 506 83.64 13.98 2.45
CA MET A 506 84.99 14.28 2.92
C MET A 506 85.85 13.04 2.67
N ILE A 507 86.31 12.91 1.42
CA ILE A 507 87.42 12.02 1.08
C ILE A 507 88.70 12.74 1.51
N GLY A 508 89.46 12.08 2.37
CA GLY A 508 90.70 12.58 2.93
C GLY A 508 91.78 12.78 1.87
N ALA A 509 92.66 13.73 2.15
CA ALA A 509 93.97 13.87 1.55
C ALA A 509 95.00 13.88 2.71
N GLU A 510 95.53 12.71 3.03
CA GLU A 510 96.87 12.57 3.61
C GLU A 510 97.79 12.09 2.48
N PHE A 511 98.70 12.97 2.06
CA PHE A 511 100.09 12.65 1.67
C PHE A 511 100.91 13.94 1.61
#